data_AF-A0A1J9QPD9-F1
#
_entry.id   AF-A0A1J9QPD9-F1
#
_cell.length_a   1.000
_cell.length_b   1.000
_cell.length_c   1.000
_cell.angle_alpha   90.00
_cell.angle_beta   90.00
_cell.angle_gamma   90.00
#
_symmetry.space_group_name_H-M   'P 1'
#
loop_
_entity.id
_entity.type
_entity.pdbx_description
1 polymer ?
#
loop_
_entity_poly.entity_id
_entity_poly.type
_entity_poly.pdbx_seq_one_letter_code
_entity_poly.pdbx_strand_id
1 'polypeptide(L)'
;MPSAKEVDPPPLLAGEETPVESAATLQGTEGLDELSAPSPVAIHEEGPSLEQRQSIPHPDRPAQDERRHDLEGAREEEARPPAAAKLINASKIYIASYLVFFSILGTLARLGLQAITIYPGAPIALGEIWANVGGTLIMGFLAEDRSLFQRDLAPATQRSQKHNGGKEQLKKEHTAIKKTIPAYIGLSVGFCGSFTTFSSFMRDAFLALSADLNTAATSSAGQTSPPTPRPRNPGYSIEALLAVLILELAASLGALSLGAHLALLLETALPAPRHARAERNSTTTTTNTPPKSKSKSKPTPTRSLLDPLVAALAWPAWLGAVIMAVRPPRDAWRGQAVFALVFAPAGCLARYHLSLWLNARAPRFPLGTFAANVAGTLVLGVCFDLQRGGGSTSVVGCQVLQGVMDGFCGCLTTVSTWVLELKTLRRRHAYVYGAVSLAAGVGGLVVVMGSVRWTVGFGAVGCKT
;
A
#
# COMPACT_ATOMS: atom_id res chain seq x y z
N MET A 1 -27.88 -32.41 -70.12
CA MET A 1 -26.50 -32.34 -70.68
C MET A 1 -26.02 -30.90 -70.59
N PRO A 2 -24.70 -30.62 -70.46
CA PRO A 2 -23.60 -31.42 -69.90
C PRO A 2 -23.37 -31.05 -68.40
N SER A 3 -22.80 -31.88 -67.51
CA SER A 3 -21.45 -32.51 -67.46
C SER A 3 -20.35 -31.47 -67.16
N ALA A 4 -19.79 -31.30 -65.94
CA ALA A 4 -19.32 -32.18 -64.85
C ALA A 4 -17.83 -32.61 -64.96
N LYS A 5 -17.08 -32.49 -63.86
CA LYS A 5 -15.99 -33.41 -63.48
C LYS A 5 -15.54 -33.25 -62.03
N GLU A 6 -14.87 -34.30 -61.54
CA GLU A 6 -14.61 -34.66 -60.15
C GLU A 6 -13.29 -35.47 -60.13
N VAL A 7 -12.41 -35.25 -59.15
CA VAL A 7 -11.18 -36.04 -58.88
C VAL A 7 -10.86 -35.95 -57.39
N ASP A 8 -10.39 -37.05 -56.78
CA ASP A 8 -10.21 -37.23 -55.32
C ASP A 8 -8.73 -37.69 -55.00
N PRO A 9 -8.33 -38.33 -53.86
CA PRO A 9 -7.17 -37.89 -53.05
C PRO A 9 -6.13 -39.04 -52.86
N PRO A 10 -5.31 -39.19 -51.76
CA PRO A 10 -4.91 -38.29 -50.65
C PRO A 10 -3.37 -38.01 -50.68
N PRO A 11 -2.42 -38.50 -49.81
CA PRO A 11 -2.45 -39.40 -48.65
C PRO A 11 -2.05 -38.81 -47.26
N LEU A 12 -2.40 -39.58 -46.23
CA LEU A 12 -2.01 -39.64 -44.82
C LEU A 12 -0.58 -39.21 -44.38
N LEU A 13 -0.48 -38.68 -43.15
CA LEU A 13 0.17 -39.39 -42.02
C LEU A 13 -0.38 -38.88 -40.66
N ALA A 14 -0.22 -39.66 -39.59
CA ALA A 14 -0.79 -39.41 -38.25
C ALA A 14 0.29 -39.23 -37.17
N GLY A 15 -0.06 -38.57 -36.05
CA GLY A 15 0.81 -38.39 -34.88
C GLY A 15 0.04 -37.86 -33.66
N GLU A 16 0.24 -38.50 -32.51
CA GLU A 16 -0.52 -38.38 -31.26
C GLU A 16 -0.88 -36.96 -30.74
N GLU A 17 -2.11 -36.81 -30.23
CA GLU A 17 -2.44 -35.80 -29.22
C GLU A 17 -2.03 -36.31 -27.82
N THR A 18 -1.16 -35.57 -27.12
CA THR A 18 -0.99 -35.68 -25.66
C THR A 18 -0.86 -34.27 -25.05
N PRO A 19 -1.36 -34.03 -23.82
CA PRO A 19 -1.44 -32.68 -23.27
C PRO A 19 -0.13 -32.22 -22.63
N VAL A 20 0.49 -31.17 -23.18
CA VAL A 20 1.68 -30.54 -22.56
C VAL A 20 1.26 -29.48 -21.55
N GLU A 21 1.21 -29.89 -20.29
CA GLU A 21 1.22 -29.00 -19.13
C GLU A 21 2.54 -28.22 -19.10
N SER A 22 2.48 -26.89 -19.28
CA SER A 22 3.68 -26.03 -19.30
C SER A 22 3.75 -25.12 -18.08
N ALA A 23 4.22 -25.68 -16.95
CA ALA A 23 4.54 -24.91 -15.75
C ALA A 23 5.78 -24.02 -16.00
N ALA A 24 5.55 -22.72 -16.24
CA ALA A 24 6.61 -21.73 -16.38
C ALA A 24 7.25 -21.39 -15.02
N THR A 25 8.17 -22.24 -14.56
CA THR A 25 8.90 -22.09 -13.30
C THR A 25 9.74 -20.82 -13.29
N LEU A 26 9.36 -19.84 -12.46
CA LEU A 26 10.08 -18.59 -12.28
C LEU A 26 11.25 -18.74 -11.29
N GLN A 27 12.42 -19.12 -11.79
CA GLN A 27 13.70 -18.84 -11.12
C GLN A 27 14.14 -17.39 -11.36
N GLY A 28 15.00 -16.88 -10.48
CA GLY A 28 15.40 -15.46 -10.43
C GLY A 28 14.96 -14.77 -9.13
N THR A 29 15.45 -15.23 -7.98
CA THR A 29 15.12 -14.68 -6.66
C THR A 29 16.29 -14.03 -5.93
N GLU A 30 17.08 -13.23 -6.66
CA GLU A 30 18.00 -12.25 -6.09
C GLU A 30 17.73 -10.86 -6.71
N GLY A 31 17.91 -9.78 -5.93
CA GLY A 31 17.72 -8.40 -6.40
C GLY A 31 16.36 -7.73 -6.13
N LEU A 32 15.49 -8.29 -5.29
CA LEU A 32 14.28 -7.61 -4.80
C LEU A 32 14.60 -6.55 -3.72
N ASP A 33 15.35 -5.52 -4.10
CA ASP A 33 15.68 -4.39 -3.22
C ASP A 33 14.65 -3.26 -3.34
N GLU A 34 14.12 -2.82 -2.19
CA GLU A 34 12.76 -2.30 -2.13
C GLU A 34 12.68 -0.77 -2.34
N LEU A 35 11.94 -0.32 -3.36
CA LEU A 35 11.61 1.10 -3.60
C LEU A 35 12.85 2.01 -3.72
N SER A 36 13.75 1.68 -4.66
CA SER A 36 14.83 2.56 -5.13
C SER A 36 14.61 2.96 -6.59
N ALA A 37 14.39 4.24 -6.84
CA ALA A 37 14.52 4.81 -8.19
C ALA A 37 16.01 5.11 -8.46
N PRO A 38 16.54 4.85 -9.68
CA PRO A 38 17.90 5.23 -10.02
C PRO A 38 18.08 6.76 -9.97
N SER A 39 19.24 7.20 -9.50
CA SER A 39 19.58 8.63 -9.38
C SER A 39 19.50 9.36 -10.74
N PRO A 40 19.20 10.67 -10.76
CA PRO A 40 19.47 11.51 -11.92
C PRO A 40 20.97 11.49 -12.22
N VAL A 41 21.33 11.35 -13.50
CA VAL A 41 22.70 11.62 -13.95
C VAL A 41 23.01 13.09 -13.70
N ALA A 42 24.07 13.36 -12.94
CA ALA A 42 24.65 14.70 -12.88
C ALA A 42 25.42 14.92 -14.18
N ILE A 43 24.83 15.69 -15.10
CA ILE A 43 25.55 16.19 -16.27
C ILE A 43 26.51 17.25 -15.77
N HIS A 44 27.81 16.94 -15.78
CA HIS A 44 28.84 17.97 -15.73
C HIS A 44 28.89 18.62 -17.12
N GLU A 45 28.48 19.89 -17.21
CA GLU A 45 28.84 20.74 -18.35
C GLU A 45 30.27 21.25 -18.13
N GLU A 46 31.22 20.78 -18.94
CA GLU A 46 32.39 21.56 -19.35
C GLU A 46 32.74 21.26 -20.82
N GLY A 47 33.41 22.22 -21.47
CA GLY A 47 33.71 22.23 -22.90
C GLY A 47 34.97 21.45 -23.31
N PRO A 48 35.33 21.46 -24.61
CA PRO A 48 36.16 20.42 -25.19
C PRO A 48 37.66 20.73 -25.35
N SER A 49 38.47 19.72 -25.05
CA SER A 49 39.77 19.41 -25.68
C SER A 49 39.84 17.88 -25.79
N LEU A 50 39.96 17.29 -26.99
CA LEU A 50 41.10 17.21 -27.92
C LEU A 50 42.24 16.32 -27.42
N GLU A 51 42.63 15.39 -28.31
CA GLU A 51 43.55 14.26 -28.12
C GLU A 51 43.02 13.15 -27.18
N GLN A 52 43.23 11.84 -27.43
CA GLN A 52 44.11 11.18 -28.41
C GLN A 52 43.42 9.99 -29.13
N ARG A 53 44.09 9.43 -30.14
CA ARG A 53 43.54 8.58 -31.21
C ARG A 53 43.35 7.07 -30.88
N GLN A 54 42.27 6.53 -31.48
CA GLN A 54 42.16 5.22 -32.15
C GLN A 54 42.51 3.90 -31.41
N SER A 55 41.50 3.05 -31.25
CA SER A 55 41.49 1.72 -31.90
C SER A 55 40.05 1.19 -32.06
N ILE A 56 39.81 0.37 -33.08
CA ILE A 56 38.57 -0.42 -33.30
C ILE A 56 38.99 -1.78 -33.91
N PRO A 57 38.12 -2.80 -33.90
CA PRO A 57 38.18 -3.90 -32.96
C PRO A 57 38.88 -5.15 -33.54
N HIS A 58 39.09 -6.17 -32.70
CA HIS A 58 39.35 -7.53 -33.16
C HIS A 58 38.47 -8.53 -32.40
N PRO A 59 37.85 -9.51 -33.09
CA PRO A 59 37.15 -10.60 -32.43
C PRO A 59 38.16 -11.64 -31.92
N ASP A 60 37.84 -12.26 -30.77
CA ASP A 60 38.07 -13.68 -30.43
C ASP A 60 38.18 -13.88 -28.91
N ARG A 61 37.08 -14.34 -28.29
CA ARG A 61 37.10 -15.17 -27.08
C ARG A 61 35.77 -15.94 -26.94
N PRO A 62 35.76 -17.18 -26.43
CA PRO A 62 34.64 -18.10 -26.62
C PRO A 62 33.56 -17.98 -25.53
N ALA A 63 32.31 -18.29 -25.89
CA ALA A 63 31.15 -18.35 -25.00
C ALA A 63 31.15 -19.57 -24.05
N GLN A 64 32.23 -19.73 -23.26
CA GLN A 64 32.42 -20.79 -22.27
C GLN A 64 32.50 -20.25 -20.83
N ASP A 65 33.00 -19.03 -20.60
CA ASP A 65 33.08 -18.44 -19.25
C ASP A 65 31.70 -18.04 -18.71
N GLU A 66 30.84 -17.42 -19.52
CA GLU A 66 29.46 -17.07 -19.13
C GLU A 66 28.69 -18.32 -18.65
N ARG A 67 28.72 -19.39 -19.46
CA ARG A 67 28.08 -20.67 -19.14
C ARG A 67 28.63 -21.36 -17.89
N ARG A 68 29.87 -21.07 -17.49
CA ARG A 68 30.43 -21.54 -16.21
C ARG A 68 29.88 -20.73 -15.05
N HIS A 69 29.81 -19.41 -15.18
CA HIS A 69 29.19 -18.55 -14.18
C HIS A 69 27.70 -18.88 -13.97
N ASP A 70 26.95 -19.15 -15.04
CA ASP A 70 25.54 -19.57 -14.95
C ASP A 70 25.38 -20.89 -14.17
N LEU A 71 26.25 -21.88 -14.46
CA LEU A 71 26.23 -23.18 -13.79
C LEU A 71 26.71 -23.15 -12.34
N GLU A 72 27.67 -22.28 -12.00
CA GLU A 72 28.09 -22.07 -10.61
C GLU A 72 27.03 -21.29 -9.81
N GLY A 73 26.39 -20.28 -10.40
CA GLY A 73 25.29 -19.54 -9.78
C GLY A 73 24.06 -20.41 -9.51
N ALA A 74 23.65 -21.25 -10.46
CA ALA A 74 22.58 -22.23 -10.26
C ALA A 74 22.90 -23.21 -9.11
N ARG A 75 24.17 -23.63 -9.01
CA ARG A 75 24.65 -24.53 -7.97
C ARG A 75 24.75 -23.86 -6.59
N GLU A 76 24.99 -22.55 -6.52
CA GLU A 76 24.88 -21.78 -5.27
C GLU A 76 23.42 -21.54 -4.84
N GLU A 77 22.48 -21.34 -5.78
CA GLU A 77 21.04 -21.22 -5.44
C GLU A 77 20.51 -22.53 -4.84
N GLU A 78 20.90 -23.69 -5.41
CA GLU A 78 20.57 -25.03 -4.90
C GLU A 78 21.30 -25.39 -3.59
N ALA A 79 22.53 -24.90 -3.39
CA ALA A 79 23.35 -25.17 -2.19
C ALA A 79 23.04 -24.28 -0.97
N ARG A 80 22.01 -23.41 -1.01
CA ARG A 80 21.65 -22.57 0.15
C ARG A 80 21.30 -23.43 1.37
N PRO A 81 21.98 -23.26 2.53
CA PRO A 81 21.78 -24.14 3.67
C PRO A 81 20.35 -24.05 4.22
N PRO A 82 19.71 -25.16 4.65
CA PRO A 82 18.28 -25.21 4.95
C PRO A 82 17.83 -24.30 6.11
N ALA A 83 18.77 -23.84 6.94
CA ALA A 83 18.52 -22.81 7.96
C ALA A 83 18.21 -21.42 7.36
N ALA A 84 18.81 -21.07 6.22
CA ALA A 84 18.60 -19.78 5.54
C ALA A 84 17.21 -19.73 4.88
N ALA A 85 16.82 -20.79 4.15
CA ALA A 85 15.48 -20.91 3.57
C ALA A 85 14.38 -20.85 4.64
N LYS A 86 14.57 -21.55 5.77
CA LYS A 86 13.65 -21.47 6.93
C LYS A 86 13.56 -20.04 7.51
N LEU A 87 14.66 -19.30 7.57
CA LEU A 87 14.66 -17.91 8.08
C LEU A 87 13.90 -16.95 7.15
N ILE A 88 14.05 -17.11 5.82
CA ILE A 88 13.34 -16.32 4.80
C ILE A 88 11.84 -16.63 4.78
N ASN A 89 11.45 -17.89 4.98
CA ASN A 89 10.04 -18.26 5.03
C ASN A 89 9.39 -17.82 6.37
N ALA A 90 10.13 -17.85 7.48
CA ALA A 90 9.66 -17.29 8.75
C ALA A 90 9.42 -15.77 8.66
N SER A 91 10.32 -14.99 8.05
CA SER A 91 10.13 -13.54 7.92
C SER A 91 8.91 -13.19 7.06
N LYS A 92 8.64 -13.94 5.97
CA LYS A 92 7.40 -13.80 5.18
C LYS A 92 6.14 -14.05 6.01
N ILE A 93 6.12 -15.10 6.84
CA ILE A 93 4.98 -15.42 7.73
C ILE A 93 4.77 -14.31 8.77
N TYR A 94 5.84 -13.76 9.36
CA TYR A 94 5.73 -12.63 10.27
C TYR A 94 5.20 -11.38 9.55
N ILE A 95 5.71 -11.02 8.37
CA ILE A 95 5.20 -9.88 7.58
C ILE A 95 3.69 -10.04 7.31
N ALA A 96 3.25 -11.22 6.87
CA ALA A 96 1.82 -11.49 6.64
C ALA A 96 1.02 -11.32 7.94
N SER A 97 1.52 -11.83 9.06
CA SER A 97 0.86 -11.72 10.38
C SER A 97 0.77 -10.26 10.86
N TYR A 98 1.83 -9.47 10.69
CA TYR A 98 1.85 -8.04 10.99
C TYR A 98 0.84 -7.27 10.10
N LEU A 99 0.76 -7.59 8.81
CA LEU A 99 -0.22 -6.99 7.88
C LEU A 99 -1.66 -7.36 8.26
N VAL A 100 -1.95 -8.62 8.59
CA VAL A 100 -3.27 -9.09 9.07
C VAL A 100 -3.65 -8.31 10.34
N PHE A 101 -2.83 -8.39 11.40
CA PHE A 101 -3.10 -7.76 12.70
C PHE A 101 -3.35 -6.25 12.57
N PHE A 102 -2.43 -5.53 11.91
CA PHE A 102 -2.54 -4.08 11.81
C PHE A 102 -3.59 -3.60 10.79
N SER A 103 -4.00 -4.41 9.81
CA SER A 103 -5.15 -4.07 8.95
C SER A 103 -6.48 -4.13 9.72
N ILE A 104 -6.65 -5.10 10.62
CA ILE A 104 -7.82 -5.19 11.52
C ILE A 104 -7.85 -3.95 12.43
N LEU A 105 -6.71 -3.60 13.06
CA LEU A 105 -6.63 -2.41 13.91
C LEU A 105 -6.84 -1.10 13.13
N GLY A 106 -6.30 -0.97 11.92
CA GLY A 106 -6.50 0.21 11.07
C GLY A 106 -7.95 0.37 10.62
N THR A 107 -8.62 -0.73 10.27
CA THR A 107 -10.05 -0.76 9.93
C THR A 107 -10.92 -0.39 11.11
N LEU A 108 -10.64 -0.94 12.30
CA LEU A 108 -11.33 -0.56 13.54
C LEU A 108 -11.13 0.92 13.89
N ALA A 109 -9.91 1.44 13.73
CA ALA A 109 -9.62 2.86 13.94
C ALA A 109 -10.39 3.76 12.95
N ARG A 110 -10.48 3.36 11.67
CA ARG A 110 -11.25 4.09 10.64
C ARG A 110 -12.74 4.08 10.96
N LEU A 111 -13.35 2.91 11.13
CA LEU A 111 -14.79 2.78 11.41
C LEU A 111 -15.18 3.48 12.73
N GLY A 112 -14.36 3.35 13.77
CA GLY A 112 -14.57 4.05 15.04
C GLY A 112 -14.47 5.58 14.90
N LEU A 113 -13.50 6.08 14.12
CA LEU A 113 -13.32 7.51 13.92
C LEU A 113 -14.41 8.12 13.02
N GLN A 114 -14.84 7.42 11.97
CA GLN A 114 -16.03 7.78 11.20
C GLN A 114 -17.27 7.90 12.11
N ALA A 115 -17.51 6.91 12.97
CA ALA A 115 -18.67 6.85 13.85
C ALA A 115 -18.76 8.00 14.87
N ILE A 116 -17.63 8.57 15.30
CA ILE A 116 -17.60 9.72 16.24
C ILE A 116 -17.44 11.09 15.56
N THR A 117 -17.19 11.14 14.25
CA THR A 117 -17.00 12.40 13.50
C THR A 117 -18.24 12.85 12.71
N ILE A 118 -19.28 12.01 12.67
CA ILE A 118 -20.60 12.36 12.13
C ILE A 118 -21.48 12.90 13.27
N TYR A 119 -21.65 14.22 13.37
CA TYR A 119 -22.43 14.86 14.44
C TYR A 119 -23.18 16.13 13.98
N PRO A 120 -24.28 16.50 14.67
CA PRO A 120 -25.01 17.76 14.46
C PRO A 120 -24.11 19.00 14.40
N GLY A 121 -24.12 19.69 13.26
CA GLY A 121 -23.30 20.89 13.04
C GLY A 121 -21.84 20.63 12.65
N ALA A 122 -21.43 19.39 12.35
CA ALA A 122 -20.07 19.08 11.90
C ALA A 122 -19.71 19.90 10.65
N PRO A 123 -18.62 20.71 10.66
CA PRO A 123 -18.33 21.69 9.60
C PRO A 123 -17.94 21.06 8.26
N ILE A 124 -17.61 19.76 8.28
CA ILE A 124 -17.24 18.95 7.12
C ILE A 124 -18.02 17.65 7.25
N ALA A 125 -18.88 17.32 6.26
CA ALA A 125 -19.71 16.11 6.28
C ALA A 125 -18.94 14.81 5.94
N LEU A 126 -17.63 14.91 5.69
CA LEU A 126 -16.73 13.81 5.35
C LEU A 126 -16.17 13.17 6.63
N GLY A 127 -16.76 12.07 7.11
CA GLY A 127 -16.17 11.32 8.24
C GLY A 127 -14.79 10.72 7.91
N GLU A 128 -14.55 10.41 6.63
CA GLU A 128 -13.31 9.79 6.12
C GLU A 128 -12.07 10.67 6.30
N ILE A 129 -12.20 12.01 6.25
CA ILE A 129 -11.05 12.94 6.28
C ILE A 129 -10.24 12.79 7.57
N TRP A 130 -10.89 12.52 8.70
CA TRP A 130 -10.23 12.35 9.99
C TRP A 130 -9.39 11.06 10.04
N ALA A 131 -9.86 10.00 9.39
CA ALA A 131 -9.14 8.74 9.27
C ALA A 131 -7.97 8.86 8.28
N ASN A 132 -8.17 9.56 7.15
CA ASN A 132 -7.11 9.88 6.20
C ASN A 132 -6.01 10.76 6.80
N VAL A 133 -6.38 11.84 7.49
CA VAL A 133 -5.46 12.71 8.25
C VAL A 133 -4.72 11.92 9.34
N GLY A 134 -5.44 11.13 10.15
CA GLY A 134 -4.84 10.34 11.23
C GLY A 134 -3.81 9.32 10.73
N GLY A 135 -4.18 8.51 9.74
CA GLY A 135 -3.28 7.52 9.14
C GLY A 135 -2.09 8.16 8.41
N THR A 136 -2.30 9.31 7.75
CA THR A 136 -1.24 10.02 7.04
C THR A 136 -0.28 10.75 7.99
N LEU A 137 -0.76 11.24 9.14
CA LEU A 137 0.10 11.78 10.22
C LEU A 137 1.03 10.70 10.77
N ILE A 138 0.49 9.52 11.10
CA ILE A 138 1.28 8.42 11.63
C ILE A 138 2.27 7.90 10.57
N MET A 139 1.87 7.84 9.29
CA MET A 139 2.78 7.52 8.18
C MET A 139 3.94 8.52 8.08
N GLY A 140 3.67 9.82 8.24
CA GLY A 140 4.68 10.88 8.22
C GLY A 140 5.67 10.78 9.37
N PHE A 141 5.17 10.45 10.57
CA PHE A 141 5.99 10.19 11.75
C PHE A 141 6.91 8.98 11.53
N LEU A 142 6.35 7.85 11.10
CA LEU A 142 7.09 6.61 10.84
C LEU A 142 8.14 6.77 9.73
N ALA A 143 7.86 7.60 8.71
CA ALA A 143 8.79 7.87 7.63
C ALA A 143 10.08 8.54 8.11
N GLU A 144 10.00 9.54 9.01
CA GLU A 144 11.17 10.28 9.49
C GLU A 144 11.83 9.67 10.74
N ASP A 145 11.06 9.12 11.69
CA ASP A 145 11.57 8.65 13.00
C ASP A 145 12.74 7.66 12.88
N ARG A 146 13.73 7.80 13.77
CA ARG A 146 14.91 6.91 13.83
C ARG A 146 15.05 6.24 15.19
N SER A 147 14.18 6.56 16.15
CA SER A 147 14.24 6.09 17.53
C SER A 147 13.62 4.71 17.71
N LEU A 148 12.43 4.45 17.13
CA LEU A 148 11.70 3.18 17.29
C LEU A 148 12.53 1.97 16.80
N PHE A 149 13.24 2.16 15.70
CA PHE A 149 14.04 1.11 15.05
C PHE A 149 15.55 1.30 15.23
N GLN A 150 15.99 2.14 16.18
CA GLN A 150 17.39 2.53 16.36
C GLN A 150 18.36 1.33 16.44
N ARG A 151 17.95 0.24 17.09
CA ARG A 151 18.77 -1.00 17.22
C ARG A 151 19.02 -1.68 15.87
N ASP A 152 18.04 -1.63 14.97
CA ASP A 152 18.10 -2.26 13.65
C ASP A 152 18.82 -1.35 12.64
N LEU A 153 18.78 -0.03 12.88
CA LEU A 153 19.50 1.02 12.14
C LEU A 153 20.96 1.22 12.58
N ALA A 154 21.35 0.67 13.75
CA ALA A 154 22.69 0.81 14.31
C ALA A 154 23.82 0.28 13.40
N PRO A 155 23.69 -0.89 12.73
CA PRO A 155 24.76 -1.40 11.85
C PRO A 155 25.06 -0.49 10.64
N ALA A 156 24.04 0.12 10.03
CA ALA A 156 24.25 1.10 8.95
C ALA A 156 24.88 2.39 9.48
N THR A 157 24.44 2.85 10.66
CA THR A 157 25.04 4.01 11.34
C THR A 157 26.54 3.82 11.59
N GLN A 158 26.95 2.62 12.04
CA GLN A 158 28.36 2.25 12.21
C GLN A 158 29.13 2.19 10.89
N ARG A 159 28.54 1.64 9.81
CA ARG A 159 29.17 1.62 8.47
C ARG A 159 29.40 3.02 7.92
N SER A 160 28.37 3.88 7.96
CA SER A 160 28.46 5.26 7.50
C SER A 160 29.47 6.08 8.29
N GLN A 161 29.60 5.86 9.61
CA GLN A 161 30.67 6.47 10.41
C GLN A 161 32.06 5.97 9.98
N LYS A 162 32.23 4.66 9.75
CA LYS A 162 33.51 4.08 9.33
C LYS A 162 33.96 4.53 7.94
N HIS A 163 33.04 4.74 7.01
CA HIS A 163 33.32 5.19 5.64
C HIS A 163 33.15 6.71 5.43
N ASN A 164 32.98 7.48 6.51
CA ASN A 164 32.75 8.93 6.49
C ASN A 164 31.60 9.36 5.55
N GLY A 165 30.57 8.52 5.45
CA GLY A 165 29.45 8.65 4.51
C GLY A 165 28.54 9.83 4.82
N GLY A 166 28.08 10.51 3.76
CA GLY A 166 27.26 11.71 3.88
C GLY A 166 25.88 11.45 4.52
N LYS A 167 25.35 12.47 5.22
CA LYS A 167 24.05 12.42 5.93
C LYS A 167 22.88 11.93 5.05
N GLU A 168 22.90 12.25 3.75
CA GLU A 168 21.88 11.83 2.81
C GLU A 168 21.97 10.33 2.47
N GLN A 169 23.18 9.79 2.32
CA GLN A 169 23.38 8.36 2.08
C GLN A 169 22.95 7.54 3.30
N LEU A 170 23.34 7.96 4.52
CA LEU A 170 22.87 7.34 5.75
C LEU A 170 21.34 7.32 5.85
N LYS A 171 20.67 8.41 5.45
CA LYS A 171 19.19 8.46 5.41
C LYS A 171 18.61 7.47 4.39
N LYS A 172 19.22 7.32 3.20
CA LYS A 172 18.81 6.32 2.20
C LYS A 172 18.96 4.89 2.72
N GLU A 173 20.12 4.55 3.32
CA GLU A 173 20.35 3.24 3.94
C GLU A 173 19.37 2.96 5.09
N HIS A 174 19.08 3.96 5.94
CA HIS A 174 18.07 3.85 7.00
C HIS A 174 16.67 3.58 6.43
N THR A 175 16.26 4.31 5.39
CA THR A 175 14.97 4.10 4.72
C THR A 175 14.88 2.73 4.04
N ALA A 176 15.96 2.21 3.46
CA ALA A 176 15.99 0.85 2.91
C ALA A 176 15.82 -0.21 4.01
N ILE A 177 16.58 -0.11 5.10
CA ILE A 177 16.50 -1.07 6.22
C ILE A 177 15.11 -1.05 6.86
N LYS A 178 14.52 0.13 7.13
CA LYS A 178 13.15 0.25 7.68
C LYS A 178 12.13 -0.61 6.94
N LYS A 179 12.11 -0.53 5.60
CA LYS A 179 11.13 -1.22 4.75
C LYS A 179 11.12 -2.73 5.00
N THR A 180 12.29 -3.34 5.22
CA THR A 180 12.43 -4.78 5.49
C THR A 180 12.00 -5.23 6.90
N ILE A 181 11.63 -4.32 7.81
CA ILE A 181 11.26 -4.66 9.19
C ILE A 181 9.76 -5.04 9.26
N PRO A 182 9.39 -6.26 9.70
CA PRO A 182 7.98 -6.69 9.73
C PRO A 182 7.06 -5.76 10.53
N ALA A 183 7.53 -5.25 11.67
CA ALA A 183 6.79 -4.27 12.48
C ALA A 183 6.63 -2.90 11.79
N TYR A 184 7.60 -2.46 10.98
CA TYR A 184 7.48 -1.23 10.18
C TYR A 184 6.48 -1.43 9.03
N ILE A 185 6.53 -2.56 8.33
CA ILE A 185 5.55 -2.93 7.29
C ILE A 185 4.15 -3.00 7.90
N GLY A 186 4.01 -3.65 9.06
CA GLY A 186 2.75 -3.71 9.80
C GLY A 186 2.18 -2.34 10.15
N LEU A 187 2.99 -1.44 10.71
CA LEU A 187 2.54 -0.10 11.08
C LEU A 187 2.25 0.81 9.87
N SER A 188 3.11 0.78 8.84
CA SER A 188 2.97 1.65 7.65
C SER A 188 1.96 1.09 6.63
N VAL A 189 2.23 -0.09 6.06
CA VAL A 189 1.39 -0.72 5.03
C VAL A 189 0.11 -1.30 5.65
N GLY A 190 0.20 -1.91 6.84
CA GLY A 190 -0.95 -2.47 7.54
C GLY A 190 -1.85 -1.39 8.14
N PHE A 191 -1.41 -0.75 9.23
CA PHE A 191 -2.23 0.19 10.00
C PHE A 191 -2.49 1.49 9.25
N CYS A 192 -1.44 2.25 8.92
CA CYS A 192 -1.62 3.54 8.23
C CYS A 192 -2.26 3.36 6.85
N GLY A 193 -1.97 2.25 6.17
CA GLY A 193 -2.66 1.88 4.93
C GLY A 193 -4.17 1.75 5.12
N SER A 194 -4.61 0.84 6.00
CA SER A 194 -6.02 0.45 6.20
C SER A 194 -6.86 1.45 7.01
N PHE A 195 -6.19 2.29 7.81
CA PHE A 195 -6.80 3.42 8.51
C PHE A 195 -7.15 4.56 7.54
N THR A 196 -6.40 4.72 6.45
CA THR A 196 -6.80 5.57 5.33
C THR A 196 -7.64 4.82 4.29
N THR A 197 -8.33 5.52 3.41
CA THR A 197 -9.11 4.94 2.30
C THR A 197 -9.19 5.93 1.14
N PHE A 198 -8.70 5.52 -0.03
CA PHE A 198 -8.83 6.33 -1.26
C PHE A 198 -10.16 6.04 -1.95
N SER A 199 -10.68 4.80 -1.89
CA SER A 199 -11.97 4.45 -2.48
C SER A 199 -13.14 5.18 -1.82
N SER A 200 -13.12 5.38 -0.51
CA SER A 200 -14.17 6.17 0.16
C SER A 200 -14.03 7.67 -0.13
N PHE A 201 -12.81 8.19 -0.20
CA PHE A 201 -12.56 9.58 -0.61
C PHE A 201 -13.11 9.84 -2.03
N MET A 202 -12.88 8.92 -2.97
CA MET A 202 -13.47 9.01 -4.32
C MET A 202 -15.00 8.90 -4.30
N ARG A 203 -15.58 7.99 -3.50
CA ARG A 203 -17.03 7.89 -3.28
C ARG A 203 -17.61 9.23 -2.83
N ASP A 204 -17.02 9.85 -1.81
CA ASP A 204 -17.55 11.09 -1.24
C ASP A 204 -17.35 12.28 -2.19
N ALA A 205 -16.27 12.29 -2.97
CA ALA A 205 -16.06 13.23 -4.07
C ALA A 205 -17.11 13.09 -5.18
N PHE A 206 -17.47 11.86 -5.58
CA PHE A 206 -18.57 11.60 -6.51
C PHE A 206 -19.92 12.03 -5.91
N LEU A 207 -20.21 11.71 -4.66
CA LEU A 207 -21.48 12.08 -4.01
C LEU A 207 -21.62 13.61 -3.85
N ALA A 208 -20.52 14.34 -3.69
CA ALA A 208 -20.50 15.81 -3.71
C ALA A 208 -20.80 16.38 -5.11
N LEU A 209 -20.33 15.71 -6.18
CA LEU A 209 -20.65 16.04 -7.58
C LEU A 209 -22.12 15.74 -7.91
N SER A 210 -22.62 14.56 -7.55
CA SER A 210 -24.01 14.13 -7.84
C SER A 210 -25.06 14.79 -6.94
N ALA A 211 -24.62 15.53 -5.91
CA ALA A 211 -25.43 16.17 -4.87
C ALA A 211 -26.21 15.19 -3.96
N ASP A 212 -25.67 13.98 -3.76
CA ASP A 212 -26.21 12.97 -2.83
C ASP A 212 -25.36 12.80 -1.56
N LEU A 213 -24.34 13.64 -1.35
CA LEU A 213 -23.54 13.64 -0.12
C LEU A 213 -24.42 13.95 1.09
N ASN A 214 -24.42 13.08 2.10
CA ASN A 214 -25.34 13.18 3.23
C ASN A 214 -24.94 14.30 4.22
N THR A 215 -25.36 15.53 3.93
CA THR A 215 -25.21 16.68 4.85
C THR A 215 -26.32 16.75 5.90
N ALA A 216 -27.28 15.82 5.95
CA ALA A 216 -28.42 15.91 6.87
C ALA A 216 -27.97 15.84 8.34
N ALA A 217 -26.99 15.00 8.66
CA ALA A 217 -26.39 14.94 10.00
C ALA A 217 -25.63 16.23 10.39
N THR A 218 -25.11 16.99 9.42
CA THR A 218 -24.53 18.33 9.64
C THR A 218 -25.62 19.41 9.82
N SER A 219 -26.78 19.27 9.20
CA SER A 219 -27.77 20.33 8.99
C SER A 219 -28.73 20.53 10.17
N SER A 220 -28.22 20.94 11.33
CA SER A 220 -28.99 21.01 12.58
C SER A 220 -28.97 22.39 13.25
N ALA A 221 -29.56 23.38 12.57
CA ALA A 221 -29.97 24.65 13.16
C ALA A 221 -31.33 25.10 12.60
N GLY A 222 -32.42 24.67 13.25
CA GLY A 222 -33.75 25.30 13.11
C GLY A 222 -34.52 25.08 11.80
N GLN A 223 -34.64 23.84 11.31
CA GLN A 223 -35.62 23.49 10.27
C GLN A 223 -36.57 22.39 10.75
N THR A 224 -37.86 22.72 10.83
CA THR A 224 -38.97 21.84 11.26
C THR A 224 -39.72 21.20 10.09
N SER A 225 -39.25 21.40 8.86
CA SER A 225 -39.78 20.81 7.64
C SER A 225 -38.81 19.78 7.08
N PRO A 226 -39.27 18.73 6.36
CA PRO A 226 -38.36 17.85 5.63
C PRO A 226 -37.51 18.68 4.66
N PRO A 227 -36.20 18.42 4.53
CA PRO A 227 -35.31 19.25 3.72
C PRO A 227 -35.63 19.05 2.23
N THR A 228 -36.42 19.95 1.66
CA THR A 228 -36.50 20.11 0.21
C THR A 228 -35.11 20.49 -0.30
N PRO A 229 -34.48 19.70 -1.18
CA PRO A 229 -33.15 20.01 -1.67
C PRO A 229 -33.18 21.38 -2.36
N ARG A 230 -32.47 22.38 -1.80
CA ARG A 230 -32.40 23.70 -2.41
C ARG A 230 -31.86 23.54 -3.84
N PRO A 231 -32.54 24.07 -4.88
CA PRO A 231 -32.12 23.88 -6.26
C PRO A 231 -30.73 24.51 -6.46
N ARG A 232 -29.71 23.66 -6.55
CA ARG A 232 -28.33 24.07 -6.82
C ARG A 232 -28.18 24.34 -8.31
N ASN A 233 -27.61 25.51 -8.63
CA ASN A 233 -27.00 25.74 -9.94
C ASN A 233 -25.94 24.63 -10.18
N PRO A 234 -25.90 23.97 -11.36
CA PRO A 234 -24.94 22.92 -11.67
C PRO A 234 -23.47 23.26 -11.35
N GLY A 235 -23.07 24.55 -11.43
CA GLY A 235 -21.72 24.99 -11.05
C GLY A 235 -21.33 24.63 -9.60
N TYR A 236 -22.29 24.63 -8.66
CA TYR A 236 -22.05 24.29 -7.26
C TYR A 236 -21.70 22.80 -7.04
N SER A 237 -21.97 21.92 -8.02
CA SER A 237 -21.52 20.52 -7.99
C SER A 237 -20.07 20.35 -8.43
N ILE A 238 -19.59 21.20 -9.33
CA ILE A 238 -18.15 21.27 -9.65
C ILE A 238 -17.39 21.86 -8.44
N GLU A 239 -17.93 22.93 -7.83
CA GLU A 239 -17.37 23.52 -6.60
C GLU A 239 -17.31 22.52 -5.45
N ALA A 240 -18.39 21.76 -5.20
CA ALA A 240 -18.44 20.75 -4.14
C ALA A 240 -17.43 19.61 -4.38
N LEU A 241 -17.31 19.12 -5.62
CA LEU A 241 -16.28 18.15 -5.99
C LEU A 241 -14.87 18.70 -5.70
N LEU A 242 -14.57 19.91 -6.17
CA LEU A 242 -13.27 20.55 -5.95
C LEU A 242 -12.98 20.79 -4.47
N ALA A 243 -13.98 21.17 -3.67
CA ALA A 243 -13.84 21.33 -2.24
C ALA A 243 -13.42 20.02 -1.55
N VAL A 244 -14.07 18.89 -1.85
CA VAL A 244 -13.68 17.57 -1.31
C VAL A 244 -12.25 17.21 -1.73
N LEU A 245 -11.92 17.35 -3.02
CA LEU A 245 -10.60 16.98 -3.57
C LEU A 245 -9.45 17.83 -2.99
N ILE A 246 -9.65 19.15 -2.89
CA ILE A 246 -8.64 20.09 -2.37
C ILE A 246 -8.46 19.91 -0.87
N LEU A 247 -9.56 19.82 -0.11
CA LEU A 247 -9.53 19.73 1.35
C LEU A 247 -8.83 18.45 1.82
N GLU A 248 -9.19 17.29 1.26
CA GLU A 248 -8.56 16.00 1.60
C GLU A 248 -7.06 16.00 1.26
N LEU A 249 -6.68 16.41 0.04
CA LEU A 249 -5.28 16.41 -0.39
C LEU A 249 -4.43 17.39 0.44
N ALA A 250 -4.95 18.59 0.74
CA ALA A 250 -4.26 19.58 1.55
C ALA A 250 -4.13 19.13 3.02
N ALA A 251 -5.21 18.61 3.61
CA ALA A 251 -5.20 18.10 4.98
C ALA A 251 -4.24 16.93 5.14
N SER A 252 -4.25 15.95 4.21
CA SER A 252 -3.35 14.81 4.23
C SER A 252 -1.88 15.19 3.97
N LEU A 253 -1.57 16.14 3.05
CA LEU A 253 -0.20 16.66 2.87
C LEU A 253 0.30 17.45 4.10
N GLY A 254 -0.57 18.19 4.76
CA GLY A 254 -0.32 18.85 6.03
C GLY A 254 -0.01 17.82 7.13
N ALA A 255 -0.87 16.81 7.29
CA ALA A 255 -0.73 15.71 8.23
C ALA A 255 0.60 14.96 8.07
N LEU A 256 0.97 14.58 6.83
CA LEU A 256 2.24 13.91 6.52
C LEU A 256 3.45 14.75 6.95
N SER A 257 3.33 16.08 6.88
CA SER A 257 4.39 17.02 7.24
C SER A 257 4.45 17.27 8.75
N LEU A 258 3.29 17.40 9.40
CA LEU A 258 3.17 17.50 10.86
C LEU A 258 3.71 16.23 11.55
N GLY A 259 3.39 15.04 11.04
CA GLY A 259 3.93 13.77 11.56
C GLY A 259 5.45 13.71 11.50
N ALA A 260 6.05 14.10 10.37
CA ALA A 260 7.50 14.15 10.23
C ALA A 260 8.15 15.18 11.17
N HIS A 261 7.52 16.33 11.39
CA HIS A 261 8.00 17.32 12.37
C HIS A 261 7.88 16.80 13.82
N LEU A 262 6.80 16.07 14.14
CA LEU A 262 6.59 15.46 15.45
C LEU A 262 7.65 14.39 15.75
N ALA A 263 8.08 13.60 14.76
CA ALA A 263 9.18 12.65 14.92
C ALA A 263 10.50 13.34 15.28
N LEU A 264 10.85 14.43 14.57
CA LEU A 264 12.06 15.22 14.84
C LEU A 264 11.99 15.90 16.23
N LEU A 265 10.82 16.45 16.60
CA LEU A 265 10.60 17.02 17.93
C LEU A 265 10.79 15.97 19.02
N LEU A 266 10.22 14.77 18.85
CA LEU A 266 10.34 13.69 19.82
C LEU A 266 11.78 13.16 19.96
N GLU A 267 12.54 13.09 18.86
CA GLU A 267 13.98 12.76 18.90
C GLU A 267 14.80 13.80 19.70
N THR A 268 14.40 15.08 19.70
CA THR A 268 15.02 16.11 20.57
C THR A 268 14.54 16.08 22.02
N ALA A 269 13.27 15.70 22.26
CA ALA A 269 12.66 15.71 23.59
C ALA A 269 12.95 14.44 24.42
N LEU A 270 13.16 13.29 23.76
CA LEU A 270 13.54 12.03 24.38
C LEU A 270 15.03 11.73 24.11
N PRO A 271 15.97 12.27 24.91
CA PRO A 271 17.39 11.95 24.75
C PRO A 271 17.61 10.44 24.89
N ALA A 272 18.28 9.85 23.89
CA ALA A 272 18.42 8.40 23.77
C ALA A 272 18.91 7.72 25.07
N PRO A 273 18.34 6.55 25.44
CA PRO A 273 18.58 5.93 26.74
C PRO A 273 20.07 5.69 27.01
N ARG A 274 20.49 6.01 28.24
CA ARG A 274 21.89 6.26 28.65
C ARG A 274 22.92 5.17 28.33
N HIS A 275 22.48 3.95 28.01
CA HIS A 275 23.34 2.83 27.62
C HIS A 275 24.29 3.16 26.45
N ALA A 276 23.85 3.95 25.46
CA ALA A 276 24.69 4.38 24.33
C ALA A 276 25.87 5.29 24.74
N ARG A 277 25.86 5.86 25.96
CA ARG A 277 26.98 6.62 26.54
C ARG A 277 27.93 5.75 27.36
N ALA A 278 27.49 4.58 27.83
CA ALA A 278 28.34 3.64 28.56
C ALA A 278 29.35 2.95 27.63
N GLU A 279 28.90 2.40 26.50
CA GLU A 279 29.78 1.71 25.52
C GLU A 279 30.81 2.66 24.88
N ARG A 280 30.48 3.96 24.75
CA ARG A 280 31.41 4.99 24.26
C ARG A 280 32.56 5.25 25.22
N ASN A 281 32.36 5.04 26.51
CA ASN A 281 33.39 5.29 27.53
C ASN A 281 34.28 4.06 27.78
N SER A 282 33.86 2.84 27.40
CA SER A 282 34.65 1.61 27.56
C SER A 282 35.64 1.35 26.41
N THR A 283 35.54 2.06 25.29
CA THR A 283 36.42 1.85 24.11
C THR A 283 37.75 2.61 24.16
N THR A 284 38.01 3.41 25.20
CA THR A 284 39.22 4.25 25.30
C THR A 284 40.45 3.51 25.85
N THR A 285 40.33 2.23 26.20
CA THR A 285 41.43 1.42 26.75
C THR A 285 41.98 0.44 25.70
N THR A 286 43.04 0.90 25.01
CA THR A 286 44.13 0.10 24.40
C THR A 286 43.88 -1.38 24.04
N THR A 287 43.84 -1.68 22.74
CA THR A 287 44.80 -2.63 22.09
C THR A 287 44.64 -2.66 20.57
N ASN A 288 45.75 -2.66 19.83
CA ASN A 288 45.75 -2.80 18.37
C ASN A 288 45.70 -4.29 17.96
N THR A 289 44.49 -4.83 17.72
CA THR A 289 44.32 -6.08 16.95
C THR A 289 43.12 -5.99 15.99
N PRO A 290 43.19 -6.55 14.77
CA PRO A 290 42.07 -6.51 13.82
C PRO A 290 41.03 -7.59 14.15
N PRO A 291 39.76 -7.23 14.46
CA PRO A 291 38.75 -8.21 14.84
C PRO A 291 38.24 -9.01 13.63
N LYS A 292 38.74 -10.24 13.47
CA LYS A 292 38.10 -11.26 12.62
C LYS A 292 36.82 -11.77 13.29
N SER A 293 35.68 -11.11 13.08
CA SER A 293 34.38 -11.64 13.50
C SER A 293 33.35 -11.65 12.36
N LYS A 294 32.93 -12.86 11.96
CA LYS A 294 31.75 -13.06 11.12
C LYS A 294 30.51 -12.82 11.99
N SER A 295 30.08 -11.57 12.10
CA SER A 295 28.93 -11.18 12.93
C SER A 295 27.62 -11.74 12.37
N LYS A 296 27.29 -12.98 12.75
CA LYS A 296 25.95 -13.54 12.62
C LYS A 296 25.05 -12.81 13.61
N SER A 297 24.30 -11.82 13.13
CA SER A 297 23.33 -11.06 13.93
C SER A 297 22.26 -12.00 14.49
N LYS A 298 22.40 -12.38 15.76
CA LYS A 298 21.33 -13.07 16.50
C LYS A 298 20.10 -12.15 16.55
N PRO A 299 18.86 -12.68 16.42
CA PRO A 299 17.66 -11.87 16.59
C PRO A 299 17.64 -11.25 18.00
N THR A 300 17.21 -9.99 18.09
CA THR A 300 17.12 -9.27 19.36
C THR A 300 16.01 -9.85 20.26
N PRO A 301 16.19 -9.86 21.59
CA PRO A 301 15.26 -10.50 22.52
C PRO A 301 13.85 -9.89 22.49
N THR A 302 13.72 -8.62 22.07
CA THR A 302 12.43 -7.97 21.85
C THR A 302 11.71 -8.49 20.60
N ARG A 303 12.43 -8.72 19.50
CA ARG A 303 11.87 -9.30 18.27
C ARG A 303 11.44 -10.76 18.48
N SER A 304 12.28 -11.55 19.16
CA SER A 304 11.96 -12.97 19.45
C SER A 304 10.77 -13.18 20.38
N LEU A 305 10.24 -12.12 21.00
CA LEU A 305 8.97 -12.15 21.74
C LEU A 305 7.83 -11.49 20.94
N LEU A 306 8.08 -10.32 20.33
CA LEU A 306 7.02 -9.56 19.64
C LEU A 306 6.55 -10.24 18.34
N ASP A 307 7.47 -10.75 17.53
CA ASP A 307 7.14 -11.38 16.24
C ASP A 307 6.22 -12.62 16.41
N PRO A 308 6.50 -13.58 17.31
CA PRO A 308 5.57 -14.68 17.58
C PRO A 308 4.31 -14.25 18.35
N LEU A 309 4.36 -13.21 19.20
CA LEU A 309 3.17 -12.68 19.88
C LEU A 309 2.18 -12.06 18.88
N VAL A 310 2.66 -11.26 17.93
CA VAL A 310 1.80 -10.67 16.89
C VAL A 310 1.26 -11.78 15.97
N ALA A 311 2.05 -12.79 15.63
CA ALA A 311 1.55 -13.96 14.90
C ALA A 311 0.46 -14.74 15.66
N ALA A 312 0.64 -14.94 16.97
CA ALA A 312 -0.33 -15.61 17.84
C ALA A 312 -1.62 -14.80 18.07
N LEU A 313 -1.60 -13.48 17.86
CA LEU A 313 -2.81 -12.63 17.90
C LEU A 313 -3.47 -12.47 16.52
N ALA A 314 -2.68 -12.32 15.45
CA ALA A 314 -3.15 -12.02 14.10
C ALA A 314 -4.16 -13.05 13.57
N TRP A 315 -3.76 -14.33 13.54
CA TRP A 315 -4.54 -15.39 12.92
C TRP A 315 -5.80 -15.74 13.74
N PRO A 316 -5.75 -15.85 15.08
CA PRO A 316 -6.96 -16.03 15.89
C PRO A 316 -7.90 -14.82 15.87
N ALA A 317 -7.41 -13.58 15.75
CA ALA A 317 -8.27 -12.41 15.59
C ALA A 317 -9.03 -12.42 14.24
N TRP A 318 -8.35 -12.76 13.14
CA TRP A 318 -8.99 -12.86 11.83
C TRP A 318 -9.98 -14.04 11.77
N LEU A 319 -9.60 -15.21 12.29
CA LEU A 319 -10.50 -16.36 12.43
C LEU A 319 -11.70 -16.04 13.35
N GLY A 320 -11.47 -15.30 14.43
CA GLY A 320 -12.52 -14.81 15.32
C GLY A 320 -13.53 -13.91 14.61
N ALA A 321 -13.06 -13.00 13.74
CA ALA A 321 -13.95 -12.19 12.89
C ALA A 321 -14.78 -13.06 11.93
N VAL A 322 -14.20 -14.11 11.32
CA VAL A 322 -14.94 -15.06 10.47
C VAL A 322 -16.00 -15.81 11.28
N ILE A 323 -15.66 -16.31 12.47
CA ILE A 323 -16.60 -17.00 13.36
C ILE A 323 -17.73 -16.05 13.79
N MET A 324 -17.42 -14.80 14.13
CA MET A 324 -18.43 -13.78 14.47
C MET A 324 -19.30 -13.36 13.28
N ALA A 325 -18.82 -13.44 12.03
CA ALA A 325 -19.66 -13.20 10.86
C ALA A 325 -20.74 -14.29 10.70
N VAL A 326 -20.35 -15.55 10.91
CA VAL A 326 -21.24 -16.71 10.86
C VAL A 326 -22.19 -16.76 12.07
N ARG A 327 -21.69 -16.44 13.28
CA ARG A 327 -22.44 -16.45 14.56
C ARG A 327 -22.18 -15.14 15.33
N PRO A 328 -22.86 -14.04 15.00
CA PRO A 328 -22.66 -12.76 15.68
C PRO A 328 -23.32 -12.77 17.08
N PRO A 329 -22.75 -12.07 18.07
CA PRO A 329 -23.44 -11.80 19.33
C PRO A 329 -24.64 -10.85 19.20
N ARG A 330 -24.67 -10.03 18.14
CA ARG A 330 -25.76 -9.12 17.75
C ARG A 330 -25.74 -8.93 16.23
N ASP A 331 -26.85 -9.10 15.53
CA ASP A 331 -26.89 -9.01 14.06
C ASP A 331 -26.43 -7.65 13.50
N ALA A 332 -26.67 -6.55 14.24
CA ALA A 332 -26.15 -5.23 13.90
C ALA A 332 -24.63 -5.22 13.63
N TRP A 333 -23.85 -6.02 14.36
CA TRP A 333 -22.39 -6.04 14.26
C TRP A 333 -21.89 -6.63 12.94
N ARG A 334 -22.67 -7.49 12.26
CA ARG A 334 -22.31 -8.09 10.96
C ARG A 334 -21.99 -7.00 9.94
N GLY A 335 -22.96 -6.13 9.68
CA GLY A 335 -22.85 -5.04 8.70
C GLY A 335 -22.03 -3.84 9.19
N GLN A 336 -22.02 -3.55 10.50
CA GLN A 336 -21.33 -2.38 11.06
C GLN A 336 -19.80 -2.52 11.11
N ALA A 337 -19.29 -3.74 11.32
CA ALA A 337 -17.84 -3.94 11.45
C ALA A 337 -17.38 -5.35 11.05
N VAL A 338 -18.09 -6.41 11.44
CA VAL A 338 -17.51 -7.77 11.43
C VAL A 338 -17.19 -8.26 10.01
N PHE A 339 -18.05 -8.03 9.01
CA PHE A 339 -17.67 -8.34 7.62
C PHE A 339 -16.49 -7.49 7.14
N ALA A 340 -16.38 -6.22 7.54
CA ALA A 340 -15.21 -5.40 7.20
C ALA A 340 -13.92 -5.97 7.79
N LEU A 341 -13.94 -6.50 9.02
CA LEU A 341 -12.77 -7.16 9.63
C LEU A 341 -12.40 -8.50 8.96
N VAL A 342 -13.39 -9.22 8.42
CA VAL A 342 -13.14 -10.43 7.61
C VAL A 342 -12.42 -10.10 6.30
N PHE A 343 -12.82 -9.01 5.63
CA PHE A 343 -12.30 -8.63 4.32
C PHE A 343 -11.06 -7.75 4.35
N ALA A 344 -10.81 -7.01 5.45
CA ALA A 344 -9.70 -6.07 5.59
C ALA A 344 -8.30 -6.70 5.36
N PRO A 345 -7.95 -7.86 5.96
CA PRO A 345 -6.64 -8.47 5.72
C PRO A 345 -6.43 -8.89 4.26
N ALA A 346 -7.47 -9.34 3.56
CA ALA A 346 -7.38 -9.70 2.16
C ALA A 346 -7.08 -8.47 1.28
N GLY A 347 -7.73 -7.33 1.53
CA GLY A 347 -7.43 -6.07 0.84
C GLY A 347 -6.02 -5.56 1.12
N CYS A 348 -5.60 -5.60 2.39
CA CYS A 348 -4.27 -5.20 2.83
C CYS A 348 -3.15 -6.04 2.18
N LEU A 349 -3.28 -7.37 2.19
CA LEU A 349 -2.33 -8.29 1.56
C LEU A 349 -2.31 -8.10 0.04
N ALA A 350 -3.46 -7.93 -0.60
CA ALA A 350 -3.55 -7.65 -2.03
C ALA A 350 -2.81 -6.34 -2.39
N ARG A 351 -3.01 -5.25 -1.64
CA ARG A 351 -2.25 -3.99 -1.82
C ARG A 351 -0.76 -4.20 -1.66
N TYR A 352 -0.32 -4.91 -0.62
CA TYR A 352 1.10 -5.18 -0.38
C TYR A 352 1.75 -5.93 -1.56
N HIS A 353 1.14 -7.02 -2.02
CA HIS A 353 1.63 -7.78 -3.17
C HIS A 353 1.59 -6.97 -4.48
N LEU A 354 0.56 -6.15 -4.70
CA LEU A 354 0.43 -5.31 -5.89
C LEU A 354 1.49 -4.19 -5.92
N SER A 355 1.80 -3.59 -4.78
CA SER A 355 2.92 -2.63 -4.64
C SER A 355 4.27 -3.29 -4.90
N LEU A 356 4.54 -4.50 -4.36
CA LEU A 356 5.75 -5.26 -4.65
C LEU A 356 5.89 -5.59 -6.15
N TRP A 357 4.79 -5.98 -6.80
CA TRP A 357 4.80 -6.48 -8.19
C TRP A 357 4.86 -5.35 -9.25
N LEU A 358 4.34 -4.15 -8.94
CA LEU A 358 4.18 -3.07 -9.93
C LEU A 358 4.95 -1.77 -9.62
N ASN A 359 5.15 -1.36 -8.35
CA ASN A 359 5.81 -0.07 -8.07
C ASN A 359 7.26 -0.04 -8.56
N ALA A 360 7.97 -1.18 -8.51
CA ALA A 360 9.32 -1.31 -9.03
C ALA A 360 9.42 -1.17 -10.57
N ARG A 361 8.36 -1.51 -11.32
CA ARG A 361 8.35 -1.46 -12.79
C ARG A 361 8.31 -0.04 -13.35
N ALA A 362 7.82 0.92 -12.58
CA ALA A 362 7.66 2.30 -13.02
C ALA A 362 8.13 3.31 -11.93
N PRO A 363 9.45 3.54 -11.76
CA PRO A 363 9.98 4.42 -10.71
C PRO A 363 9.56 5.91 -10.78
N ARG A 364 8.82 6.30 -11.83
CA ARG A 364 8.26 7.65 -12.03
C ARG A 364 6.74 7.73 -11.74
N PHE A 365 6.07 6.58 -11.57
CA PHE A 365 4.62 6.48 -11.41
C PHE A 365 4.32 5.16 -10.65
N PRO A 366 4.03 5.20 -9.33
CA PRO A 366 3.78 4.00 -8.51
C PRO A 366 2.55 3.19 -8.96
N LEU A 367 2.78 2.30 -9.93
CA LEU A 367 1.73 1.62 -10.69
C LEU A 367 0.94 0.62 -9.85
N GLY A 368 1.53 0.06 -8.80
CA GLY A 368 0.85 -0.83 -7.85
C GLY A 368 -0.07 -0.07 -6.92
N THR A 369 0.40 1.04 -6.34
CA THR A 369 -0.43 1.92 -5.51
C THR A 369 -1.56 2.55 -6.33
N PHE A 370 -1.28 2.95 -7.57
CA PHE A 370 -2.30 3.38 -8.55
C PHE A 370 -3.35 2.30 -8.80
N ALA A 371 -2.92 1.10 -9.21
CA ALA A 371 -3.83 0.01 -9.56
C ALA A 371 -4.67 -0.43 -8.36
N ALA A 372 -4.10 -0.46 -7.15
CA ALA A 372 -4.82 -0.74 -5.92
C ALA A 372 -5.93 0.31 -5.68
N ASN A 373 -5.56 1.59 -5.74
CA ASN A 373 -6.50 2.70 -5.52
C ASN A 373 -7.63 2.74 -6.56
N VAL A 374 -7.32 2.58 -7.85
CA VAL A 374 -8.34 2.59 -8.92
C VAL A 374 -9.22 1.35 -8.87
N ALA A 375 -8.65 0.14 -8.76
CA ALA A 375 -9.43 -1.09 -8.73
C ALA A 375 -10.34 -1.18 -7.50
N GLY A 376 -9.82 -0.84 -6.31
CA GLY A 376 -10.63 -0.79 -5.08
C GLY A 376 -11.71 0.30 -5.13
N THR A 377 -11.48 1.41 -5.83
CA THR A 377 -12.51 2.43 -6.07
C THR A 377 -13.64 1.88 -6.96
N LEU A 378 -13.32 1.21 -8.07
CA LEU A 378 -14.31 0.62 -8.97
C LEU A 378 -15.13 -0.48 -8.29
N VAL A 379 -14.49 -1.37 -7.54
CA VAL A 379 -15.19 -2.42 -6.76
C VAL A 379 -16.10 -1.80 -5.69
N LEU A 380 -15.66 -0.74 -5.00
CA LEU A 380 -16.50 -0.02 -4.06
C LEU A 380 -17.73 0.59 -4.75
N GLY A 381 -17.58 1.20 -5.92
CA GLY A 381 -18.69 1.74 -6.71
C GLY A 381 -19.73 0.67 -7.08
N VAL A 382 -19.29 -0.47 -7.58
CA VAL A 382 -20.17 -1.61 -7.92
C VAL A 382 -20.92 -2.11 -6.67
N CYS A 383 -20.24 -2.25 -5.53
CA CYS A 383 -20.89 -2.64 -4.28
C CYS A 383 -21.89 -1.60 -3.76
N PHE A 384 -21.58 -0.30 -3.89
CA PHE A 384 -22.46 0.80 -3.51
C PHE A 384 -23.75 0.80 -4.33
N ASP A 385 -23.64 0.55 -5.63
CA ASP A 385 -24.77 0.48 -6.56
C ASP A 385 -25.62 -0.77 -6.31
N LEU A 386 -25.03 -1.95 -6.10
CA LEU A 386 -25.77 -3.17 -5.80
C LEU A 386 -26.59 -3.08 -4.50
N GLN A 387 -26.17 -2.27 -3.53
CA GLN A 387 -26.96 -1.96 -2.32
C GLN A 387 -28.17 -1.02 -2.55
N ARG A 388 -28.21 -0.27 -3.66
CA ARG A 388 -29.15 0.87 -3.87
C ARG A 388 -30.00 0.75 -5.12
N GLY A 389 -29.52 0.07 -6.16
CA GLY A 389 -30.24 -0.25 -7.40
C GLY A 389 -31.04 -1.56 -7.35
N GLY A 390 -31.33 -2.08 -6.15
CA GLY A 390 -32.14 -3.29 -5.96
C GLY A 390 -31.41 -4.64 -6.15
N GLY A 391 -30.10 -4.63 -6.48
CA GLY A 391 -29.33 -5.86 -6.71
C GLY A 391 -29.21 -6.79 -5.50
N SER A 392 -29.18 -6.24 -4.28
CA SER A 392 -29.17 -7.02 -3.04
C SER A 392 -30.56 -7.18 -2.42
N THR A 393 -31.25 -8.26 -2.76
CA THR A 393 -32.58 -8.61 -2.22
C THR A 393 -32.59 -9.09 -0.76
N SER A 394 -31.42 -9.42 -0.18
CA SER A 394 -31.30 -9.87 1.21
C SER A 394 -30.50 -8.91 2.08
N VAL A 395 -30.87 -8.83 3.36
CA VAL A 395 -30.15 -8.03 4.37
C VAL A 395 -28.70 -8.49 4.51
N VAL A 396 -28.45 -9.79 4.58
CA VAL A 396 -27.10 -10.36 4.70
C VAL A 396 -26.25 -10.06 3.47
N GLY A 397 -26.82 -10.14 2.25
CA GLY A 397 -26.13 -9.73 1.03
C GLY A 397 -25.70 -8.25 1.08
N CYS A 398 -26.59 -7.38 1.57
CA CYS A 398 -26.30 -5.95 1.71
C CYS A 398 -25.18 -5.69 2.72
N GLN A 399 -25.20 -6.39 3.85
CA GLN A 399 -24.15 -6.35 4.88
C GLN A 399 -22.80 -6.91 4.39
N VAL A 400 -22.80 -7.92 3.53
CA VAL A 400 -21.58 -8.43 2.88
C VAL A 400 -21.01 -7.38 1.92
N LEU A 401 -21.84 -6.75 1.08
CA LEU A 401 -21.41 -5.64 0.21
C LEU A 401 -20.82 -4.48 1.03
N GLN A 402 -21.41 -4.17 2.20
CA GLN A 402 -20.87 -3.16 3.12
C GLN A 402 -19.45 -3.55 3.59
N GLY A 403 -19.26 -4.80 4.03
CA GLY A 403 -17.94 -5.31 4.42
C GLY A 403 -16.90 -5.37 3.29
N VAL A 404 -17.33 -5.54 2.03
CA VAL A 404 -16.44 -5.44 0.86
C VAL A 404 -16.00 -4.00 0.62
N MET A 405 -16.89 -3.01 0.76
CA MET A 405 -16.51 -1.60 0.66
C MET A 405 -15.59 -1.18 1.82
N ASP A 406 -16.03 -1.39 3.05
CA ASP A 406 -15.37 -0.86 4.24
C ASP A 406 -14.12 -1.66 4.65
N GLY A 407 -14.13 -2.97 4.38
CA GLY A 407 -13.02 -3.89 4.62
C GLY A 407 -12.11 -4.02 3.41
N PHE A 408 -12.54 -4.74 2.36
CA PHE A 408 -11.67 -5.06 1.23
C PHE A 408 -11.18 -3.78 0.51
N CYS A 409 -12.09 -2.93 0.04
CA CYS A 409 -11.72 -1.74 -0.73
C CYS A 409 -11.02 -0.69 0.16
N GLY A 410 -11.52 -0.49 1.38
CA GLY A 410 -10.91 0.37 2.39
C GLY A 410 -9.52 -0.07 2.88
N CYS A 411 -9.08 -1.31 2.60
CA CYS A 411 -7.71 -1.78 2.91
C CYS A 411 -6.86 -2.04 1.67
N LEU A 412 -7.47 -2.31 0.52
CA LEU A 412 -6.83 -2.38 -0.79
C LEU A 412 -6.39 -0.98 -1.25
N THR A 413 -7.19 0.05 -0.98
CA THR A 413 -6.83 1.43 -1.29
C THR A 413 -6.13 2.12 -0.10
N THR A 414 -5.48 3.26 -0.35
CA THR A 414 -4.79 4.05 0.69
C THR A 414 -4.56 5.50 0.25
N VAL A 415 -4.73 6.45 1.18
CA VAL A 415 -4.30 7.85 1.03
C VAL A 415 -2.90 8.05 1.61
N SER A 416 -2.58 7.44 2.75
CA SER A 416 -1.29 7.64 3.45
C SER A 416 -0.07 7.25 2.62
N THR A 417 -0.15 6.15 1.85
CA THR A 417 0.95 5.74 0.94
C THR A 417 1.00 6.64 -0.29
N TRP A 418 -0.15 6.93 -0.91
CA TRP A 418 -0.27 7.79 -2.09
C TRP A 418 0.26 9.21 -1.83
N VAL A 419 -0.04 9.81 -0.68
CA VAL A 419 0.44 11.15 -0.30
C VAL A 419 1.93 11.15 0.04
N LEU A 420 2.48 10.06 0.59
CA LEU A 420 3.94 9.90 0.75
C LEU A 420 4.66 9.78 -0.60
N GLU A 421 4.09 9.05 -1.56
CA GLU A 421 4.58 8.96 -2.94
C GLU A 421 4.56 10.33 -3.62
N LEU A 422 3.46 11.10 -3.50
CA LEU A 422 3.37 12.47 -4.02
C LEU A 422 4.44 13.40 -3.42
N LYS A 423 4.76 13.26 -2.12
CA LYS A 423 5.80 14.06 -1.45
C LYS A 423 7.23 13.64 -1.81
N THR A 424 7.45 12.40 -2.25
CA THR A 424 8.78 11.85 -2.57
C THR A 424 9.11 11.87 -4.07
N LEU A 425 8.11 11.86 -4.95
CA LEU A 425 8.30 12.00 -6.40
C LEU A 425 8.78 13.42 -6.78
N ARG A 426 9.60 13.51 -7.85
CA ARG A 426 9.98 14.81 -8.45
C ARG A 426 8.72 15.54 -8.93
N ARG A 427 8.55 16.81 -8.54
CA ARG A 427 7.36 17.68 -8.76
C ARG A 427 6.52 17.36 -10.02
N ARG A 428 7.13 17.35 -11.22
CA ARG A 428 6.40 17.04 -12.48
C ARG A 428 5.71 15.67 -12.46
N HIS A 429 6.40 14.62 -11.99
CA HIS A 429 5.83 13.28 -11.84
C HIS A 429 4.77 13.25 -10.73
N ALA A 430 4.98 13.96 -9.61
CA ALA A 430 3.99 14.06 -8.54
C ALA A 430 2.67 14.69 -9.02
N TYR A 431 2.72 15.79 -9.78
CA TYR A 431 1.51 16.41 -10.34
C TYR A 431 0.77 15.49 -11.31
N VAL A 432 1.49 14.82 -12.23
CA VAL A 432 0.88 13.86 -13.17
C VAL A 432 0.28 12.66 -12.42
N TYR A 433 1.02 12.08 -11.48
CA TYR A 433 0.55 10.96 -10.66
C TYR A 433 -0.70 11.32 -9.85
N GLY A 434 -0.68 12.46 -9.16
CA GLY A 434 -1.81 12.94 -8.38
C GLY A 434 -3.04 13.21 -9.24
N ALA A 435 -2.88 13.96 -10.34
CA ALA A 435 -3.98 14.27 -11.25
C ALA A 435 -4.58 13.02 -11.90
N VAL A 436 -3.75 12.06 -12.34
CA VAL A 436 -4.21 10.81 -12.96
C VAL A 436 -4.90 9.90 -11.94
N SER A 437 -4.40 9.77 -10.70
CA SER A 437 -5.10 9.02 -9.65
C SER A 437 -6.48 9.60 -9.34
N LEU A 438 -6.58 10.93 -9.18
CA LEU A 438 -7.87 11.60 -8.91
C LEU A 438 -8.83 11.50 -10.09
N ALA A 439 -8.35 11.74 -11.31
CA ALA A 439 -9.18 11.66 -12.53
C ALA A 439 -9.67 10.23 -12.81
N ALA A 440 -8.82 9.22 -12.61
CA ALA A 440 -9.20 7.81 -12.76
C ALA A 440 -10.19 7.37 -11.67
N GLY A 441 -10.01 7.81 -10.42
CA GLY A 441 -10.92 7.51 -9.32
C GLY A 441 -12.30 8.14 -9.50
N VAL A 442 -12.37 9.46 -9.66
CA VAL A 442 -13.65 10.18 -9.86
C VAL A 442 -14.30 9.78 -11.18
N GLY A 443 -13.53 9.71 -12.27
CA GLY A 443 -14.03 9.31 -13.59
C GLY A 443 -14.56 7.87 -13.61
N GLY A 444 -13.90 6.95 -12.90
CA GLY A 444 -14.37 5.58 -12.73
C GLY A 444 -15.73 5.51 -12.03
N LEU A 445 -15.93 6.29 -10.96
CA LEU A 445 -17.24 6.36 -10.28
C LEU A 445 -18.31 7.12 -11.08
N VAL A 446 -17.92 8.12 -11.89
CA VAL A 446 -18.83 8.76 -12.85
C VAL A 446 -19.34 7.76 -13.89
N VAL A 447 -18.54 6.79 -14.31
CA VAL A 447 -18.99 5.69 -15.19
C VAL A 447 -19.84 4.68 -14.44
N VAL A 448 -19.41 4.24 -13.25
CA VAL A 448 -20.12 3.21 -12.44
C VAL A 448 -21.35 3.81 -11.75
N MET A 449 -21.16 4.50 -10.63
CA MET A 449 -22.23 5.08 -9.80
C MET A 449 -23.07 6.12 -10.56
N GLY A 450 -22.47 6.88 -11.48
CA GLY A 450 -23.19 7.82 -12.34
C GLY A 450 -24.22 7.15 -13.25
N SER A 451 -23.91 5.96 -13.78
CA SER A 451 -24.85 5.24 -14.66
C SER A 451 -26.15 4.89 -13.93
N VAL A 452 -26.08 4.39 -12.70
CA VAL A 452 -27.25 4.11 -11.85
C VAL A 452 -27.92 5.41 -11.42
N ARG A 453 -27.14 6.39 -10.96
CA ARG A 453 -27.64 7.66 -10.41
C ARG A 453 -28.46 8.50 -11.38
N TRP A 454 -28.11 8.47 -12.67
CA TRP A 454 -28.75 9.29 -13.69
C TRP A 454 -29.78 8.53 -14.56
N THR A 455 -29.88 7.20 -14.43
CA THR A 455 -30.92 6.41 -15.11
C THR A 455 -32.10 6.06 -14.20
N VAL A 456 -31.84 5.49 -13.02
CA VAL A 456 -32.86 5.02 -12.07
C VAL A 456 -32.83 5.75 -10.72
N GLY A 457 -31.70 6.38 -10.38
CA GLY A 457 -31.49 7.02 -9.08
C GLY A 457 -31.06 6.03 -8.00
N PHE A 458 -30.56 6.55 -6.87
CA PHE A 458 -30.22 5.71 -5.73
C PHE A 458 -31.45 5.42 -4.85
N GLY A 459 -31.81 4.14 -4.73
CA GLY A 459 -32.80 3.69 -3.76
C GLY A 459 -32.29 3.69 -2.32
N ALA A 460 -33.21 3.47 -1.38
CA ALA A 460 -32.87 3.33 0.04
C ALA A 460 -32.05 2.05 0.31
N VAL A 461 -31.05 2.15 1.17
CA VAL A 461 -30.13 1.05 1.48
C VAL A 461 -30.85 -0.04 2.30
N GLY A 462 -30.89 -1.26 1.77
CA GLY A 462 -31.53 -2.42 2.41
C GLY A 462 -30.80 -3.00 3.64
N CYS A 463 -29.63 -2.47 3.99
CA CYS A 463 -28.72 -2.95 5.03
C CYS A 463 -29.21 -2.59 6.45
N LYS A 464 -30.48 -2.89 6.78
CA LYS A 464 -30.97 -2.73 8.17
C LYS A 464 -30.34 -3.77 9.09
N THR A 465 -30.32 -3.44 10.37
CA THR A 465 -29.81 -4.24 11.49
C THR A 465 -30.95 -4.87 12.27
#